data_AF-A0A352UKR7-F1
#
_entry.id   AF-A0A352UKR7-F1
#
_cell.length_a   1.000
_cell.length_b   1.000
_cell.length_c   1.000
_cell.angle_alpha   90.00
_cell.angle_beta   90.00
_cell.angle_gamma   90.00
#
_symmetry.space_group_name_H-M   'P 1'
#
loop_
_entity.id
_entity.type
_entity.pdbx_description
1 polymer ?
#
loop_
_entity_poly.entity_id
_entity_poly.type
_entity_poly.pdbx_seq_one_letter_code
_entity_poly.pdbx_strand_id
1 'polypeptide(L)'
;MWWIIVPFAAAAFLAVLLLRAAAFRPPSEIKPEPDTVEADGSRAVESLAAMVRCRTVSRQDHDAEDADEFENFRDLLRRRYPAIHNSCILDHVGRNGLLYKWPGKRADAPSVFMAHYDVVPADPATWSKPPFDGILENGVLWG
;
A
#
# COMPACT_ATOMS: atom_id res chain seq x y z
N MET A 1 -39.35 -34.76 5.71
CA MET A 1 -37.93 -35.13 5.93
C MET A 1 -37.00 -33.94 5.77
N TRP A 2 -37.02 -33.21 4.64
CA TRP A 2 -36.14 -32.04 4.41
C TRP A 2 -36.29 -30.89 5.42
N TRP A 3 -37.49 -30.65 5.92
CA TRP A 3 -37.76 -29.64 6.95
C TRP A 3 -37.12 -29.93 8.32
N ILE A 4 -36.59 -31.14 8.54
CA ILE A 4 -35.77 -31.50 9.72
C ILE A 4 -34.28 -31.49 9.35
N ILE A 5 -33.95 -32.01 8.16
CA ILE A 5 -32.56 -32.14 7.70
C ILE A 5 -31.90 -30.78 7.50
N VAL A 6 -32.60 -29.82 6.89
CA VAL A 6 -32.06 -28.48 6.60
C VAL A 6 -31.72 -27.68 7.86
N PRO A 7 -32.61 -27.51 8.85
CA PRO A 7 -32.26 -26.77 10.07
C PRO A 7 -31.18 -27.48 10.89
N PHE A 8 -31.17 -28.83 10.90
CA PHE A 8 -30.10 -29.59 11.56
C PHE A 8 -28.74 -29.38 10.87
N ALA A 9 -28.70 -29.44 9.54
CA ALA A 9 -27.50 -29.17 8.77
C ALA A 9 -27.00 -27.72 8.96
N ALA A 10 -27.92 -26.75 8.99
CA ALA A 10 -27.59 -25.35 9.26
C ALA A 10 -27.05 -25.15 10.69
N ALA A 11 -27.66 -25.79 11.69
CA ALA A 11 -27.19 -25.74 13.07
C ALA A 11 -25.83 -26.41 13.24
N ALA A 12 -25.60 -27.56 12.59
CA ALA A 12 -24.32 -28.24 12.58
C ALA A 12 -23.24 -27.39 11.90
N PHE A 13 -23.56 -26.76 10.76
CA PHE A 13 -22.66 -25.84 10.07
C PHE A 13 -22.30 -24.64 10.95
N LEU A 14 -23.31 -24.01 11.59
CA LEU A 14 -23.08 -22.89 12.52
C LEU A 14 -22.21 -23.32 13.71
N ALA A 15 -22.46 -24.50 14.28
CA ALA A 15 -21.65 -25.04 15.37
C ALA A 15 -20.19 -25.25 14.93
N VAL A 16 -19.95 -25.77 13.73
CA VAL A 16 -18.59 -25.91 13.17
C VAL A 16 -17.90 -24.55 13.04
N LEU A 17 -18.61 -23.53 12.52
CA LEU A 17 -18.05 -22.18 12.41
C LEU A 17 -17.68 -21.60 13.78
N LEU A 18 -18.58 -21.72 14.76
CA LEU A 18 -18.34 -21.22 16.12
C LEU A 18 -17.18 -21.96 16.80
N LEU A 19 -17.10 -23.29 16.65
CA LEU A 19 -16.02 -24.09 17.20
C LEU A 19 -14.68 -23.76 16.54
N ARG A 20 -14.65 -23.58 15.21
CA ARG A 20 -13.44 -23.19 14.48
C ARG A 20 -12.97 -21.79 14.86
N ALA A 21 -13.89 -20.84 15.04
CA ALA A 21 -13.57 -19.50 15.50
C ALA A 21 -13.02 -19.51 16.94
N ALA A 22 -13.67 -20.23 17.86
CA ALA A 22 -13.23 -20.34 19.24
C ALA A 22 -11.89 -21.11 19.39
N ALA A 23 -11.63 -22.08 18.52
CA ALA A 23 -10.38 -22.85 18.50
C ALA A 23 -9.25 -22.15 17.72
N PHE A 24 -9.53 -21.07 17.00
CA PHE A 24 -8.51 -20.36 16.23
C PHE A 24 -7.52 -19.70 17.17
N ARG A 25 -6.26 -20.10 17.06
CA ARG A 25 -5.12 -19.44 17.71
C ARG A 25 -4.28 -18.84 16.59
N PRO A 26 -4.15 -17.50 16.53
CA PRO A 26 -3.23 -16.91 15.57
C PRO A 26 -1.82 -17.43 15.87
N PRO A 27 -1.00 -17.70 14.85
CA PRO A 27 0.42 -17.99 15.06
C PRO A 27 1.05 -16.84 15.84
N SER A 28 2.05 -17.14 16.67
CA SER A 28 2.80 -16.10 17.36
C SER A 28 3.37 -15.15 16.31
N GLU A 29 3.02 -13.87 16.43
CA GLU A 29 3.63 -12.83 15.63
C GLU A 29 5.11 -12.76 16.02
N ILE A 30 6.01 -12.96 15.06
CA ILE A 30 7.42 -12.67 15.26
C ILE A 30 7.51 -11.15 15.24
N LYS A 31 7.53 -10.54 16.43
CA LYS A 31 7.86 -9.13 16.54
C LYS A 31 9.37 -9.00 16.42
N PRO A 32 9.90 -8.44 15.32
CA PRO A 32 11.32 -8.13 15.27
C PRO A 32 11.65 -7.18 16.42
N GLU A 33 12.86 -7.30 16.97
CA GLU A 33 13.35 -6.25 17.85
C GLU A 33 13.35 -4.92 17.09
N PRO A 34 12.98 -3.81 17.73
CA PRO A 34 12.98 -2.51 17.07
C PRO A 34 14.37 -2.24 16.49
N ASP A 35 14.42 -2.04 15.18
CA ASP A 35 15.66 -1.64 14.53
C ASP A 35 15.98 -0.20 14.94
N THR A 36 17.25 0.09 15.19
CA THR A 36 17.70 1.38 15.76
C THR A 36 17.89 2.46 14.70
N VAL A 37 17.35 2.25 13.50
CA VAL A 37 17.50 3.18 12.38
C VAL A 37 16.69 4.45 12.68
N GLU A 38 17.38 5.54 12.98
CA GLU A 38 16.75 6.84 13.06
C GLU A 38 16.27 7.28 11.67
N ALA A 39 14.95 7.38 11.53
CA ALA A 39 14.33 7.93 10.34
C ALA A 39 14.16 9.45 10.48
N ASP A 40 14.55 10.19 9.44
CA ASP A 40 14.25 11.62 9.33
C ASP A 40 12.75 11.82 9.06
N GLY A 41 11.99 12.03 10.14
CA GLY A 41 10.55 12.20 10.10
C GLY A 41 10.12 13.43 9.29
N SER A 42 10.87 14.52 9.35
CA SER A 42 10.59 15.74 8.57
C SER A 42 10.72 15.47 7.08
N ARG A 43 11.82 14.84 6.65
CA ARG A 43 12.01 14.45 5.25
C ARG A 43 10.96 13.43 4.78
N ALA A 44 10.52 12.53 5.65
CA ALA A 44 9.46 11.58 5.33
C ALA A 44 8.13 12.30 5.05
N VAL A 45 7.72 13.23 5.91
CA VAL A 45 6.52 14.05 5.74
C VAL A 45 6.62 14.90 4.47
N GLU A 46 7.75 15.55 4.21
CA GLU A 46 7.96 16.33 2.99
C GLU A 46 7.88 15.48 1.71
N SER A 47 8.44 14.27 1.76
CA SER A 47 8.42 13.34 0.62
C SER A 47 7.01 12.83 0.36
N LEU A 48 6.26 12.47 1.42
CA LEU A 48 4.86 12.07 1.31
C LEU A 48 3.99 13.21 0.77
N ALA A 49 4.17 14.43 1.28
CA ALA A 49 3.46 15.61 0.77
C ALA A 49 3.74 15.87 -0.72
N ALA A 50 4.99 15.67 -1.17
CA ALA A 50 5.34 15.78 -2.59
C ALA A 50 4.71 14.65 -3.44
N MET A 51 4.63 13.44 -2.90
CA MET A 51 3.99 12.29 -3.56
C MET A 51 2.48 12.48 -3.71
N VAL A 52 1.80 12.98 -2.67
CA VAL A 52 0.37 13.32 -2.69
C VAL A 52 0.05 14.34 -3.78
N ARG A 53 0.98 15.25 -4.09
CA ARG A 53 0.80 16.24 -5.17
C ARG A 53 0.85 15.65 -6.57
N CYS A 54 1.43 14.46 -6.73
CA CYS A 54 1.36 13.72 -7.99
C CYS A 54 0.02 12.99 -8.06
N ARG A 55 -0.88 13.44 -8.93
CA ARG A 55 -2.28 12.99 -9.00
C ARG A 55 -2.40 11.69 -9.78
N THR A 56 -1.80 10.61 -9.28
CA THR A 56 -1.76 9.26 -9.86
C THR A 56 -3.13 8.55 -9.78
N VAL A 57 -4.17 9.23 -10.26
CA VAL A 57 -5.56 8.76 -10.20
C VAL A 57 -5.75 7.64 -11.22
N SER A 58 -5.99 6.43 -10.71
CA SER A 58 -6.27 5.23 -11.52
C SER A 58 -7.76 5.16 -11.85
N ARG A 59 -8.06 4.70 -13.07
CA ARG A 59 -9.43 4.58 -13.59
C ARG A 59 -9.63 3.23 -14.25
N GLN A 60 -10.89 2.81 -14.36
CA GLN A 60 -11.23 1.59 -15.11
C GLN A 60 -10.93 1.76 -16.61
N ASP A 61 -11.21 2.95 -17.15
CA ASP A 61 -10.75 3.36 -18.48
C ASP A 61 -9.37 4.01 -18.35
N HIS A 62 -8.34 3.26 -18.74
CA HIS A 62 -6.95 3.68 -18.59
C HIS A 62 -6.55 4.81 -19.54
N ASP A 63 -7.28 5.03 -20.63
CA ASP A 63 -7.01 6.14 -21.55
C ASP A 63 -7.46 7.50 -20.94
N ALA A 64 -8.26 7.46 -19.88
CA ALA A 64 -8.67 8.62 -19.10
C ALA A 64 -7.75 8.93 -17.90
N GLU A 65 -6.65 8.18 -17.74
CA GLU A 65 -5.61 8.44 -16.74
C GLU A 65 -4.64 9.51 -17.25
N ASP A 66 -4.13 10.34 -16.33
CA ASP A 66 -3.09 11.32 -16.65
C ASP A 66 -1.71 10.64 -16.58
N ALA A 67 -1.20 10.20 -17.74
CA ALA A 67 0.10 9.52 -17.81
C ALA A 67 1.28 10.37 -17.31
N ASP A 68 1.18 11.70 -17.42
CA ASP A 68 2.24 12.62 -16.98
C ASP A 68 2.32 12.65 -15.45
N GLU A 69 1.20 12.52 -14.74
CA GLU A 69 1.19 12.42 -13.27
C GLU A 69 1.89 11.13 -12.77
N PHE A 70 1.71 10.02 -13.49
CA PHE A 70 2.44 8.78 -13.19
C PHE A 70 3.94 8.90 -13.49
N GLU A 71 4.34 9.60 -14.56
CA GLU A 71 5.75 9.86 -14.84
C GLU A 71 6.36 10.81 -13.81
N ASN A 72 5.66 11.87 -13.46
CA ASN A 72 6.05 12.82 -12.41
C ASN A 72 6.32 12.11 -11.08
N PHE A 73 5.48 11.13 -10.71
CA PHE A 73 5.68 10.32 -9.52
C PHE A 73 6.96 9.46 -9.61
N ARG A 74 7.18 8.78 -10.74
CA ARG A 74 8.38 7.95 -10.97
C ARG A 74 9.66 8.78 -10.91
N ASP A 75 9.64 9.95 -11.53
CA ASP A 75 10.73 10.91 -11.49
C ASP A 75 10.96 11.47 -10.09
N LEU A 76 9.89 11.73 -9.33
CA LEU A 76 9.98 12.14 -7.93
C LEU A 76 10.64 11.06 -7.07
N LEU A 77 10.30 9.79 -7.26
CA LEU A 77 10.95 8.67 -6.57
C LEU A 77 12.46 8.66 -6.84
N ARG A 78 12.88 8.84 -8.10
CA ARG A 78 14.29 8.91 -8.48
C ARG A 78 15.03 10.04 -7.78
N ARG A 79 14.42 11.24 -7.73
CA ARG A 79 15.01 12.42 -7.08
C ARG A 79 15.04 12.29 -5.55
N ARG A 80 13.98 11.79 -4.92
CA ARG A 80 13.84 11.72 -3.46
C ARG A 80 14.59 10.54 -2.85
N TYR A 81 14.74 9.43 -3.57
CA TYR A 81 15.38 8.19 -3.11
C TYR A 81 16.51 7.73 -4.05
N PRO A 82 17.57 8.55 -4.23
CA PRO A 82 18.67 8.20 -5.12
C PRO A 82 19.44 6.97 -4.64
N ALA A 83 19.55 6.74 -3.33
CA ALA A 83 20.23 5.57 -2.77
C ALA A 83 19.58 4.25 -3.20
N ILE A 84 18.25 4.19 -3.22
CA ILE A 84 17.50 3.02 -3.71
C ILE A 84 17.72 2.87 -5.22
N HIS A 85 17.63 3.94 -5.99
CA HIS A 85 17.82 3.89 -7.45
C HIS A 85 19.24 3.52 -7.87
N ASN A 86 20.24 3.82 -7.03
CA ASN A 86 21.63 3.47 -7.29
C ASN A 86 21.98 2.05 -6.81
N SER A 87 21.29 1.53 -5.79
CA SER A 87 21.59 0.22 -5.19
C SER A 87 20.73 -0.91 -5.74
N CYS A 88 19.56 -0.58 -6.28
CA CYS A 88 18.61 -1.54 -6.83
C CYS A 88 18.63 -1.52 -8.36
N ILE A 89 18.37 -2.68 -8.96
CA ILE A 89 18.04 -2.79 -10.37
C ILE A 89 16.55 -2.49 -10.51
N LEU A 90 16.19 -1.48 -11.31
CA LEU A 90 14.81 -1.11 -11.57
C LEU A 90 14.32 -1.74 -12.88
N ASP A 91 13.28 -2.58 -12.79
CA ASP A 91 12.53 -3.08 -13.93
C ASP A 91 11.14 -2.43 -13.98
N HIS A 92 10.72 -1.98 -15.16
CA HIS A 92 9.34 -1.53 -15.40
C HIS A 92 8.47 -2.73 -15.79
N VAL A 93 7.32 -2.89 -15.13
CA VAL A 93 6.42 -4.03 -15.31
C VAL A 93 5.01 -3.53 -15.63
N GLY A 94 4.47 -3.94 -16.78
CA GLY A 94 3.15 -3.49 -17.22
C GLY A 94 3.12 -1.98 -17.49
N ARG A 95 1.99 -1.31 -17.17
CA ARG A 95 1.78 0.12 -17.46
C ARG A 95 2.52 1.04 -16.46
N ASN A 96 2.31 0.79 -15.17
CA ASN A 96 2.82 1.63 -14.07
C ASN A 96 3.56 0.80 -12.99
N GLY A 97 3.85 -0.48 -13.21
CA GLY A 97 4.55 -1.29 -12.20
C GLY A 97 6.03 -0.96 -12.14
N LEU A 98 6.56 -0.83 -10.93
CA LEU A 98 7.99 -0.68 -10.65
C LEU A 98 8.47 -1.85 -9.81
N LEU A 99 9.51 -2.54 -10.27
CA LEU A 99 10.16 -3.62 -9.54
C LEU A 99 11.61 -3.23 -9.23
N TYR A 100 11.87 -2.88 -7.98
CA TYR A 100 13.23 -2.64 -7.48
C TYR A 100 13.79 -3.95 -6.92
N LYS A 101 14.80 -4.50 -7.58
CA LYS A 101 15.54 -5.66 -7.10
C LYS A 101 16.77 -5.20 -6.33
N TRP A 102 16.78 -5.43 -5.01
CA TRP A 102 17.94 -5.21 -4.16
C TRP A 102 18.68 -6.53 -3.92
N PRO A 103 19.87 -6.75 -4.49
CA PRO A 103 20.63 -7.97 -4.25
C PRO A 103 21.06 -8.09 -2.78
N GLY A 104 20.60 -9.15 -2.11
CA GLY A 104 21.07 -9.54 -0.78
C GLY A 104 22.37 -10.35 -0.84
N LYS A 105 22.87 -10.77 0.33
CA LYS A 105 24.06 -11.64 0.43
C LYS A 105 23.84 -13.04 -0.15
N ARG A 106 22.59 -13.52 -0.18
CA ARG A 106 22.16 -14.83 -0.68
C ARG A 106 20.79 -14.71 -1.36
N ALA A 107 20.48 -15.61 -2.29
CA ALA A 107 19.25 -15.59 -3.09
C ALA A 107 18.19 -16.62 -2.65
N ASP A 108 18.45 -17.40 -1.61
CA ASP A 108 17.65 -18.56 -1.19
C ASP A 108 16.42 -18.21 -0.33
N ALA A 109 16.31 -16.97 0.14
CA ALA A 109 15.20 -16.50 0.95
C ALA A 109 14.86 -15.03 0.62
N PRO A 110 14.22 -14.75 -0.54
CA PRO A 110 13.85 -13.39 -0.90
C PRO A 110 12.70 -12.88 -0.02
N SER A 111 12.74 -11.58 0.30
CA SER A 111 11.61 -10.86 0.90
C SER A 111 11.06 -9.87 -0.11
N VAL A 112 9.74 -9.67 -0.11
CA VAL A 112 9.06 -8.76 -1.02
C VAL A 112 8.36 -7.68 -0.20
N PHE A 113 8.65 -6.43 -0.51
CA PHE A 113 7.88 -5.28 -0.06
C PHE A 113 6.96 -4.86 -1.21
N MET A 114 5.66 -4.84 -0.94
CA MET A 114 4.66 -4.47 -1.94
C MET A 114 3.90 -3.24 -1.47
N ALA A 115 3.72 -2.30 -2.38
CA ALA A 115 2.89 -1.11 -2.22
C ALA A 115 2.29 -0.76 -3.58
N HIS A 116 1.24 0.05 -3.55
CA HIS A 116 0.72 0.72 -4.74
C HIS A 116 0.87 2.23 -4.55
N TYR A 117 0.92 2.96 -5.65
CA TYR A 117 1.07 4.42 -5.63
C TYR A 117 0.03 5.12 -6.48
N ASP A 118 -0.92 4.37 -7.06
CA ASP A 118 -2.13 4.91 -7.63
C ASP A 118 -3.20 5.13 -6.56
N VAL A 119 -4.06 6.11 -6.81
CA VAL A 119 -5.14 6.52 -5.92
C VAL A 119 -6.47 6.59 -6.64
N VAL A 120 -7.54 6.67 -5.86
CA VAL A 120 -8.89 6.87 -6.40
C VAL A 120 -9.15 8.36 -6.69
N PRO A 121 -10.12 8.70 -7.56
CA PRO A 121 -10.55 10.08 -7.74
C PRO A 121 -11.03 10.70 -6.41
N ALA A 122 -10.64 11.95 -6.17
CA ALA A 122 -11.08 12.74 -5.01
C ALA A 122 -11.78 14.02 -5.47
N ASP A 123 -13.05 14.19 -5.12
CA ASP A 123 -13.84 15.39 -5.43
C ASP A 123 -13.55 16.50 -4.41
N PRO A 124 -12.91 17.62 -4.81
CA PRO A 124 -12.59 18.73 -3.90
C PRO A 124 -13.80 19.28 -3.13
N ALA A 125 -15.03 19.15 -3.66
CA ALA A 125 -16.24 19.63 -3.01
C ALA A 125 -16.60 18.86 -1.73
N THR A 126 -16.09 17.63 -1.58
CA THR A 126 -16.35 16.77 -0.41
C THR A 126 -15.22 16.81 0.62
N TRP A 127 -14.17 17.60 0.38
CA TRP A 127 -12.99 17.66 1.22
C TRP A 127 -12.88 18.99 1.99
N SER A 128 -12.38 18.92 3.23
CA SER A 128 -12.09 20.12 4.03
C SER A 128 -10.82 20.86 3.58
N LYS A 129 -9.94 20.18 2.84
CA LYS A 129 -8.68 20.69 2.28
C LYS A 129 -8.52 20.15 0.85
N PRO A 130 -7.84 20.85 -0.07
CA PRO A 130 -7.61 20.32 -1.41
C PRO A 130 -6.93 18.94 -1.36
N PRO A 131 -7.48 17.91 -2.04
CA PRO A 131 -7.08 16.51 -1.84
C PRO A 131 -5.67 16.20 -2.33
N PHE A 132 -5.07 17.05 -3.15
CA PHE A 132 -3.74 16.79 -3.73
C PHE A 132 -2.74 17.92 -3.43
N ASP A 133 -2.97 18.74 -2.41
CA ASP A 133 -2.06 19.85 -2.08
C ASP A 133 -1.00 19.46 -1.03
N GLY A 134 -1.15 18.32 -0.35
CA GLY A 134 -0.19 17.82 0.65
C GLY A 134 0.04 18.83 1.77
N ILE A 135 -1.02 19.27 2.44
CA ILE A 135 -0.99 20.38 3.41
C ILE A 135 -0.66 19.84 4.80
N LEU A 136 0.45 20.27 5.40
CA LEU A 136 0.78 19.99 6.80
C LEU A 136 0.18 21.07 7.71
N GLU A 137 -0.81 20.70 8.53
CA GLU A 137 -1.48 21.61 9.46
C GLU A 137 -1.69 20.91 10.80
N ASN A 138 -1.28 21.55 11.90
CA ASN A 138 -1.45 21.03 13.27
C ASN A 138 -0.92 19.59 13.48
N GLY A 139 0.18 19.23 12.80
CA GLY A 139 0.78 17.90 12.88
C GLY A 139 0.10 16.82 12.02
N VAL A 140 -0.87 17.20 11.19
CA VAL A 140 -1.57 16.29 10.26
C VAL A 140 -1.26 16.69 8.82
N LEU A 141 -0.86 15.73 7.99
CA LEU A 141 -0.71 15.92 6.56
C LEU A 141 -2.03 15.56 5.86
N TRP A 142 -2.63 16.55 5.18
CA TRP A 142 -3.87 16.42 4.44
C TRP A 142 -3.62 16.22 2.94
N GLY A 143 -4.31 15.22 2.37
CA GLY A 143 -4.39 14.90 0.95
C GLY A 143 -4.52 13.40 0.75
#